data_AF-A0AA39CFK9-F1
#
_entry.id   AF-A0AA39CFK9-F1
#
_cell.length_a   1.000
_cell.length_b   1.000
_cell.length_c   1.000
_cell.angle_alpha   90.00
_cell.angle_beta   90.00
_cell.angle_gamma   90.00
#
_symmetry.space_group_name_H-M   'P 1'
#
loop_
_entity.id
_entity.type
_entity.pdbx_description
1 polymer ?
#
loop_
_entity_poly.entity_id
_entity_poly.type
_entity_poly.pdbx_seq_one_letter_code
_entity_poly.pdbx_strand_id
1 'polypeptide(L)'
;MAAGELITDPALRPLLLTSQATLAQTLSVLSWLEEHATTANPTLELKLELAQHQKMLNAYLAKLRGQQRQAAFGARATKQETAEARQEVDRLLLQLQNLYYEQRHLMGEIGACEGYDHAYTHLPLRSLDEYLAIFPDQAELSEQELMPLRIEHEKQEREKMEQERLELVNTKEALMKENTRRKDELKKMDEKLEVMIDGFKPLEEALQKDL
;
A
#
# COMPACT_ATOMS: atom_id res chain seq x y z
N MET A 1 46.38 1.34 36.40
CA MET A 1 45.91 2.58 35.75
C MET A 1 45.13 3.37 36.79
N ALA A 2 45.58 4.58 37.11
CA ALA A 2 44.95 5.37 38.16
C ALA A 2 43.56 5.84 37.69
N ALA A 3 42.53 5.70 38.52
CA ALA A 3 41.16 6.10 38.21
C ALA A 3 41.01 7.57 37.73
N GLY A 4 42.02 8.40 37.96
CA GLY A 4 42.10 9.78 37.47
C GLY A 4 42.21 9.96 35.96
N GLU A 5 42.65 8.93 35.21
CA GLU A 5 42.74 9.00 33.74
C GLU A 5 41.46 8.55 33.03
N LEU A 6 40.60 7.80 33.73
CA LEU A 6 39.37 7.21 33.17
C LEU A 6 38.16 8.14 33.23
N ILE A 7 38.15 9.10 34.17
CA ILE A 7 37.03 10.02 34.38
C ILE A 7 37.33 11.35 33.69
N THR A 8 36.83 11.51 32.47
CA THR A 8 36.98 12.73 31.65
C THR A 8 35.88 13.76 31.87
N ASP A 9 34.76 13.37 32.50
CA ASP A 9 33.62 14.25 32.72
C ASP A 9 33.99 15.42 33.66
N PRO A 10 33.85 16.68 33.21
CA PRO A 10 34.18 17.87 34.00
C PRO A 10 33.36 17.98 35.30
N ALA A 11 32.17 17.41 35.37
CA ALA A 11 31.34 17.41 36.58
C ALA A 11 31.80 16.37 37.62
N LEU A 12 32.37 15.26 37.17
CA LEU A 12 32.82 14.15 38.04
C LEU A 12 34.27 14.31 38.51
N ARG A 13 35.08 15.08 37.79
CA ARG A 13 36.49 15.33 38.16
C ARG A 13 36.67 16.02 39.52
N PRO A 14 35.89 17.05 39.90
CA PRO A 14 35.95 17.65 41.23
C PRO A 14 35.51 16.69 42.34
N LEU A 15 34.57 15.80 42.05
CA LEU A 15 34.09 14.77 42.97
C LEU A 15 35.21 13.74 43.25
N LEU A 16 35.90 13.28 42.20
CA LEU A 16 37.04 12.37 42.34
C LEU A 16 38.16 12.99 43.19
N LEU A 17 38.55 14.23 42.88
CA LEU A 17 39.59 14.94 43.65
C LEU A 17 39.19 15.12 45.10
N THR A 18 37.93 15.51 45.36
CA THR A 18 37.43 15.69 46.73
C THR A 18 37.37 14.35 47.45
N SER A 19 36.99 13.26 46.79
CA SER A 19 37.01 11.90 47.35
C SER A 19 38.41 11.46 47.74
N GLN A 20 39.40 11.66 46.86
CA GLN A 20 40.80 11.37 47.16
C GLN A 20 41.34 12.22 48.32
N ALA A 21 41.05 13.52 48.34
CA ALA A 21 41.44 14.42 49.42
C ALA A 21 40.77 14.04 50.76
N THR A 22 39.50 13.62 50.72
CA THR A 22 38.77 13.14 51.90
C THR A 22 39.39 11.86 52.43
N LEU A 23 39.72 10.92 51.55
CA LEU A 23 40.37 9.66 51.89
C LEU A 23 41.75 9.90 52.53
N ALA A 24 42.58 10.74 51.91
CA ALA A 24 43.89 11.12 52.45
C ALA A 24 43.75 11.76 53.83
N GLN A 25 42.78 12.65 54.02
CA GLN A 25 42.52 13.26 55.32
C GLN A 25 42.06 12.24 56.36
N THR A 26 41.15 11.31 56.03
CA THR A 26 40.75 10.25 56.97
C THR A 26 41.92 9.38 57.39
N LEU A 27 42.78 9.00 56.45
CA LEU A 27 43.96 8.19 56.76
C LEU A 27 44.93 8.93 57.67
N SER A 28 45.16 10.23 57.42
CA SER A 28 45.99 11.08 58.29
C SER A 28 45.41 11.24 59.69
N VAL A 29 44.08 11.34 59.83
CA VAL A 29 43.44 11.41 61.16
C VAL A 29 43.53 10.07 61.89
N LEU A 30 43.39 8.95 61.18
CA LEU A 30 43.54 7.61 61.77
C LEU A 30 44.97 7.37 62.26
N SER A 31 45.99 7.70 61.45
CA SER A 31 47.39 7.58 61.88
C SER A 31 47.69 8.46 63.09
N TRP A 32 47.18 9.70 63.12
CA TRP A 32 47.34 10.59 64.27
C TRP A 32 46.68 10.02 65.54
N LEU A 33 45.49 9.43 65.41
CA LEU A 33 44.79 8.78 66.53
C LEU A 33 45.56 7.54 67.05
N GLU A 34 46.16 6.76 66.16
CA GLU A 34 46.99 5.59 66.54
C GLU A 34 48.24 6.03 67.32
N GLU A 35 48.90 7.11 66.91
CA GLU A 35 50.08 7.66 67.59
C GLU A 35 49.77 8.21 68.99
N HIS A 36 48.55 8.72 69.21
CA HIS A 36 48.14 9.38 70.46
C HIS A 36 47.15 8.53 71.30
N ALA A 37 46.97 7.24 70.97
CA ALA A 37 45.99 6.35 71.60
C ALA A 37 46.26 6.06 73.09
N THR A 38 47.51 6.19 73.56
CA THR A 38 47.94 5.80 74.92
C THR A 38 47.94 6.95 75.93
N THR A 39 47.68 8.19 75.50
CA THR A 39 47.62 9.37 76.40
C THR A 39 46.33 9.40 77.22
N ALA A 40 46.39 8.92 78.46
CA ALA A 40 45.24 8.87 79.39
C ALA A 40 44.68 10.26 79.78
N ASN A 41 45.50 11.32 79.73
CA ASN A 41 45.08 12.71 79.95
C ASN A 41 45.68 13.61 78.85
N PRO A 42 44.96 13.84 77.75
CA PRO A 42 45.47 14.67 76.66
C PRO A 42 45.60 16.14 77.10
N THR A 43 46.74 16.74 76.78
CA THR A 43 47.01 18.18 76.98
C THR A 43 46.04 19.04 76.17
N LEU A 44 45.89 20.32 76.55
CA LEU A 44 45.03 21.27 75.84
C LEU A 44 45.39 21.40 74.35
N GLU A 45 46.68 21.35 74.03
CA GLU A 45 47.22 21.40 72.67
C GLU A 45 46.77 20.19 71.83
N LEU A 46 46.89 18.97 72.37
CA LEU A 46 46.42 17.75 71.69
C LEU A 46 44.91 17.77 71.41
N LYS A 47 44.11 18.34 72.33
CA LYS A 47 42.67 18.52 72.11
C LYS A 47 42.37 19.53 71.00
N LEU A 48 43.18 20.58 70.88
CA LEU A 48 43.05 21.60 69.82
C LEU A 48 43.38 21.00 68.45
N GLU A 49 44.46 20.23 68.35
CA GLU A 49 44.87 19.55 67.11
C GLU A 49 43.80 18.56 66.64
N LEU A 50 43.27 17.74 67.54
CA LEU A 50 42.16 16.83 67.22
C LEU A 50 40.93 17.59 66.70
N ALA A 51 40.57 18.73 67.31
CA ALA A 51 39.46 19.54 66.86
C ALA A 51 39.70 20.14 65.46
N GLN A 52 40.94 20.53 65.12
CA GLN A 52 41.30 21.01 63.78
C GLN A 52 41.18 19.89 62.74
N HIS A 53 41.70 18.70 63.05
CA HIS A 53 41.59 17.50 62.21
C HIS A 53 40.12 17.13 61.96
N GLN A 54 39.29 17.12 63.00
CA GLN A 54 37.85 16.87 62.89
C GLN A 54 37.15 17.94 62.03
N LYS A 55 37.49 19.22 62.21
CA LYS A 55 36.92 20.32 61.41
C LYS A 55 37.23 20.15 59.93
N MET A 56 38.48 19.85 59.59
CA MET A 56 38.89 19.62 58.20
C MET A 56 38.20 18.40 57.59
N LEU A 57 38.14 17.28 58.32
CA LEU A 57 37.45 16.08 57.86
C LEU A 57 35.96 16.34 57.61
N ASN A 58 35.28 17.02 58.53
CA ASN A 58 33.87 17.38 58.38
C ASN A 58 33.62 18.29 57.17
N ALA A 59 34.53 19.23 56.90
CA ALA A 59 34.44 20.08 55.71
C ALA A 59 34.58 19.27 54.41
N TYR A 60 35.54 18.35 54.34
CA TYR A 60 35.72 17.46 53.18
C TYR A 60 34.50 16.53 52.98
N LEU A 61 33.97 15.94 54.05
CA LEU A 61 32.78 15.09 54.00
C LEU A 61 31.54 15.86 53.54
N ALA A 62 31.34 17.09 54.02
CA ALA A 62 30.23 17.94 53.59
C ALA A 62 30.32 18.25 52.09
N LYS A 63 31.52 18.61 51.61
CA LYS A 63 31.79 18.87 50.19
C LYS A 63 31.54 17.62 49.32
N LEU A 64 32.07 16.47 49.73
CA LEU A 64 31.92 15.19 49.04
C LEU A 64 30.44 14.80 48.91
N ARG A 65 29.66 14.89 50.00
CA ARG A 65 28.22 14.60 49.99
C ARG A 65 27.44 15.56 49.09
N GLY A 66 27.82 16.84 49.06
CA GLY A 66 27.24 17.83 48.16
C GLY A 66 27.44 17.46 46.69
N GLN A 67 28.69 17.21 46.31
CA GLN A 67 29.06 16.84 44.94
C GLN A 67 28.46 15.50 44.51
N GLN A 68 28.40 14.51 45.40
CA GLN A 68 27.77 13.22 45.11
C GLN A 68 26.28 13.37 44.80
N ARG A 69 25.56 14.21 45.56
CA ARG A 69 24.15 14.50 45.28
C ARG A 69 23.99 15.18 43.94
N GLN A 70 24.84 16.16 43.63
CA GLN A 70 24.81 16.86 42.35
C GLN A 70 25.03 15.90 41.17
N ALA A 71 26.02 15.00 41.25
CA ALA A 71 26.26 13.99 40.23
C ALA A 71 25.06 13.03 40.07
N ALA A 72 24.46 12.60 41.17
CA ALA A 72 23.27 11.74 41.14
C ALA A 72 22.05 12.44 40.51
N PHE A 73 21.86 13.74 40.78
CA PHE A 73 20.81 14.54 40.13
C PHE A 73 21.09 14.72 38.64
N GLY A 74 22.33 15.00 38.25
CA GLY A 74 22.72 15.10 36.84
C GLY A 74 22.44 13.82 36.08
N ALA A 75 22.84 12.66 36.61
CA ALA A 75 22.56 11.36 35.98
C ALA A 75 21.06 11.08 35.82
N ARG A 76 20.24 11.48 36.81
CA ARG A 76 18.77 11.36 36.72
C ARG A 76 18.18 12.30 35.67
N ALA A 77 18.67 13.53 35.58
CA ALA A 77 18.24 14.50 34.57
C ALA A 77 18.55 14.00 33.16
N THR A 78 19.79 13.56 32.90
CA THR A 78 20.17 13.00 31.59
C THR A 78 19.35 11.75 31.25
N LYS A 79 19.06 10.89 32.23
CA LYS A 79 18.18 9.73 32.03
C LYS A 79 16.76 10.15 31.64
N GLN A 80 16.23 11.20 32.26
CA GLN A 80 14.90 11.73 31.95
C GLN A 80 14.88 12.33 30.54
N GLU A 81 15.83 13.21 30.22
CA GLU A 81 15.95 13.85 28.90
C GLU A 81 16.08 12.82 27.77
N THR A 82 16.91 11.79 27.97
CA THR A 82 17.06 10.71 26.98
C THR A 82 15.81 9.84 26.85
N ALA A 83 15.05 9.64 27.93
CA ALA A 83 13.79 8.93 27.89
C ALA A 83 12.70 9.73 27.15
N GLU A 84 12.61 11.04 27.37
CA GLU A 84 11.70 11.94 26.67
C GLU A 84 12.01 12.02 25.18
N ALA A 85 13.29 12.20 24.83
CA ALA A 85 13.73 12.18 23.43
C ALA A 85 13.39 10.85 22.75
N ARG A 86 13.58 9.72 23.44
CA ARG A 86 13.20 8.40 22.93
C ARG A 86 11.70 8.28 22.70
N GLN A 87 10.87 8.72 23.65
CA GLN A 87 9.41 8.69 23.51
C GLN A 87 8.94 9.50 22.30
N GLU A 88 9.57 10.65 22.05
CA GLU A 88 9.26 11.46 20.87
C GLU A 88 9.64 10.75 19.56
N VAL A 89 10.81 10.09 19.51
CA VAL A 89 11.18 9.26 18.36
C VAL A 89 10.17 8.12 18.15
N ASP A 90 9.76 7.44 19.21
CA ASP A 90 8.78 6.35 19.12
C ASP A 90 7.42 6.87 18.61
N ARG A 91 7.00 8.06 19.02
CA ARG A 91 5.79 8.73 18.52
C ARG A 91 5.88 9.03 17.03
N LEU A 92 7.00 9.60 16.58
CA LEU A 92 7.22 9.92 15.16
C LEU A 92 7.30 8.66 14.30
N LEU A 93 7.91 7.59 14.80
CA LEU A 93 7.95 6.29 14.11
C LEU A 93 6.55 5.72 13.90
N LEU A 94 5.66 5.83 14.89
CA LEU A 94 4.27 5.40 14.75
C LEU A 94 3.53 6.24 13.70
N GLN A 95 3.72 7.55 13.69
CA GLN A 95 3.13 8.43 12.66
C GLN A 95 3.62 8.07 11.26
N LEU A 96 4.91 7.79 11.11
CA LEU A 96 5.49 7.36 9.84
C LEU A 96 4.90 6.02 9.37
N GLN A 97 4.70 5.06 10.28
CA GLN A 97 4.06 3.78 9.94
C GLN A 97 2.61 3.97 9.46
N ASN A 98 1.85 4.87 10.10
CA ASN A 98 0.50 5.20 9.65
C ASN A 98 0.49 5.77 8.22
N LEU A 99 1.43 6.66 7.90
CA LEU A 99 1.57 7.21 6.54
C LEU A 99 1.94 6.15 5.51
N TYR A 100 2.83 5.21 5.84
CA TYR A 100 3.14 4.10 4.93
C TYR A 100 1.93 3.20 4.68
N TYR A 101 1.12 2.94 5.70
CA TYR A 101 -0.11 2.18 5.54
C TYR A 101 -1.08 2.91 4.61
N GLU A 102 -1.31 4.21 4.84
CA GLU A 102 -2.18 5.05 4.01
C GLU A 102 -1.68 5.09 2.56
N GLN A 103 -0.38 5.30 2.34
CA GLN A 103 0.22 5.27 1.01
C GLN A 103 -0.06 3.94 0.30
N ARG A 104 0.19 2.81 0.97
CA ARG A 104 -0.02 1.48 0.39
C ARG A 104 -1.50 1.23 0.09
N HIS A 105 -2.40 1.70 0.95
CA HIS A 105 -3.84 1.62 0.75
C HIS A 105 -4.26 2.39 -0.50
N LEU A 106 -3.89 3.67 -0.60
CA LEU A 106 -4.19 4.52 -1.75
C LEU A 106 -3.59 3.97 -3.05
N MET A 107 -2.36 3.46 -3.03
CA MET A 107 -1.77 2.79 -4.20
C MET A 107 -2.56 1.55 -4.62
N GLY A 108 -3.09 0.80 -3.66
CA GLY A 108 -3.96 -0.34 -3.93
C GLY A 108 -5.28 0.08 -4.57
N GLU A 109 -5.91 1.14 -4.08
CA GLU A 109 -7.14 1.71 -4.65
C GLU A 109 -6.89 2.27 -6.06
N ILE A 110 -5.80 3.01 -6.27
CA ILE A 110 -5.41 3.50 -7.59
C ILE A 110 -5.21 2.34 -8.56
N GLY A 111 -4.47 1.29 -8.15
CA GLY A 111 -4.28 0.10 -8.98
C GLY A 111 -5.60 -0.62 -9.30
N ALA A 112 -6.56 -0.64 -8.37
CA ALA A 112 -7.89 -1.19 -8.62
C ALA A 112 -8.70 -0.33 -9.60
N CYS A 113 -8.60 1.00 -9.52
CA CYS A 113 -9.24 1.93 -10.45
C CYS A 113 -8.61 1.87 -11.85
N GLU A 114 -7.28 1.82 -11.94
CA GLU A 114 -6.55 1.70 -13.21
C GLU A 114 -6.76 0.34 -13.87
N GLY A 115 -6.84 -0.72 -13.06
CA GLY A 115 -7.14 -2.07 -13.52
C GLY A 115 -8.63 -2.33 -13.80
N TYR A 116 -9.49 -1.31 -13.69
CA TYR A 116 -10.91 -1.47 -13.99
C TYR A 116 -11.09 -1.83 -15.47
N ASP A 117 -11.65 -3.00 -15.73
CA ASP A 117 -11.90 -3.48 -17.08
C ASP A 117 -13.17 -2.81 -17.64
N HIS A 118 -12.97 -1.83 -18.51
CA HIS A 118 -14.07 -1.06 -19.07
C HIS A 118 -14.71 -1.82 -20.23
N ALA A 119 -16.01 -2.12 -20.16
CA ALA A 119 -16.69 -2.95 -21.17
C ALA A 119 -16.53 -2.46 -22.63
N TYR A 120 -16.33 -1.16 -22.86
CA TYR A 120 -16.17 -0.59 -24.21
C TYR A 120 -14.85 -0.97 -24.89
N THR A 121 -13.80 -1.36 -24.13
CA THR A 121 -12.50 -1.77 -24.70
C THR A 121 -12.60 -3.09 -25.47
N HIS A 122 -13.56 -3.94 -25.09
CA HIS A 122 -13.83 -5.23 -25.73
C HIS A 122 -14.81 -5.13 -26.90
N LEU A 123 -15.35 -3.94 -27.18
CA LEU A 123 -16.32 -3.77 -28.26
C LEU A 123 -15.59 -3.83 -29.61
N PRO A 124 -16.02 -4.68 -30.57
CA PRO A 124 -15.38 -4.73 -31.88
C PRO A 124 -15.85 -3.55 -32.70
N LEU A 125 -15.16 -2.42 -32.52
CA LEU A 125 -15.37 -1.17 -33.25
C LEU A 125 -14.51 -1.16 -34.51
N ARG A 126 -14.95 -0.40 -35.53
CA ARG A 126 -14.09 -0.04 -36.66
C ARG A 126 -12.83 0.67 -36.18
N SER A 127 -11.74 0.48 -36.92
CA SER A 127 -10.48 1.16 -36.62
C SER A 127 -10.65 2.68 -36.67
N LEU A 128 -9.79 3.42 -35.96
CA LEU A 128 -9.87 4.88 -35.90
C LEU A 128 -9.79 5.49 -37.30
N ASP A 129 -8.88 5.00 -38.13
CA ASP A 129 -8.64 5.51 -39.49
C ASP A 129 -9.86 5.30 -40.40
N GLU A 130 -10.50 4.12 -40.33
CA GLU A 130 -11.72 3.83 -41.10
C GLU A 130 -12.90 4.70 -40.63
N TYR A 131 -12.99 4.99 -39.33
CA TYR A 131 -14.03 5.85 -38.79
C TYR A 131 -13.84 7.31 -39.23
N LEU A 132 -12.62 7.84 -39.11
CA LEU A 132 -12.31 9.22 -39.49
C LEU A 132 -12.37 9.45 -41.00
N ALA A 133 -12.18 8.41 -41.82
CA ALA A 133 -12.44 8.49 -43.26
C ALA A 133 -13.92 8.78 -43.58
N ILE A 134 -14.85 8.33 -42.73
CA ILE A 134 -16.29 8.55 -42.87
C ILE A 134 -16.71 9.87 -42.20
N PHE A 135 -16.09 10.21 -41.07
CA PHE A 135 -16.37 11.43 -40.29
C PHE A 135 -15.11 12.29 -40.11
N PRO A 136 -14.62 12.95 -41.17
CA PRO A 136 -13.39 13.75 -41.11
C PRO A 136 -13.52 14.96 -40.18
N ASP A 137 -14.73 15.52 -40.04
CA ASP A 137 -15.02 16.67 -39.18
C ASP A 137 -14.83 16.38 -37.69
N GLN A 138 -14.75 15.10 -37.31
CA GLN A 138 -14.56 14.66 -35.92
C GLN A 138 -13.09 14.40 -35.57
N ALA A 139 -12.16 14.61 -36.51
CA ALA A 139 -10.73 14.38 -36.30
C ALA A 139 -10.10 15.32 -35.26
N GLU A 140 -10.69 16.49 -35.02
CA GLU A 140 -10.20 17.48 -34.06
C GLU A 140 -10.72 17.26 -32.63
N LEU A 141 -11.67 16.34 -32.43
CA LEU A 141 -12.26 16.05 -31.12
C LEU A 141 -11.29 15.27 -30.23
N SER A 142 -11.42 15.46 -28.92
CA SER A 142 -10.63 14.67 -27.96
C SER A 142 -11.09 13.20 -27.96
N GLU A 143 -10.20 12.28 -27.58
CA GLU A 143 -10.52 10.84 -27.52
C GLU A 143 -11.75 10.53 -26.65
N GLN A 144 -11.90 11.27 -25.55
CA GLN A 144 -13.03 11.13 -24.63
C GLN A 144 -14.37 11.51 -25.26
N GLU A 145 -14.37 12.48 -26.18
CA GLU A 145 -15.55 12.92 -26.92
C GLU A 145 -15.80 12.05 -28.16
N LEU A 146 -14.74 11.56 -28.78
CA LEU A 146 -14.78 10.69 -29.95
C LEU A 146 -15.31 9.29 -29.60
N MET A 147 -14.95 8.75 -28.44
CA MET A 147 -15.26 7.36 -28.09
C MET A 147 -16.78 7.07 -28.03
N PRO A 148 -17.62 7.89 -27.36
CA PRO A 148 -19.07 7.72 -27.36
C PRO A 148 -19.68 7.83 -28.77
N LEU A 149 -19.19 8.76 -29.60
CA LEU A 149 -19.67 8.95 -30.97
C LEU A 149 -19.39 7.72 -31.85
N ARG A 150 -18.21 7.12 -31.69
CA ARG A 150 -17.84 5.87 -32.36
C ARG A 150 -18.73 4.70 -31.95
N ILE A 151 -19.02 4.58 -30.65
CA ILE A 151 -19.89 3.52 -30.12
C ILE A 151 -21.32 3.69 -30.62
N GLU A 152 -21.85 4.91 -30.62
CA GLU A 152 -23.20 5.18 -31.11
C GLU A 152 -23.34 4.90 -32.61
N HIS A 153 -22.33 5.26 -33.41
CA HIS A 153 -22.31 4.91 -34.84
C HIS A 153 -22.29 3.39 -35.06
N GLU A 154 -21.43 2.64 -34.35
CA GLU A 154 -21.39 1.18 -34.45
C GLU A 154 -22.75 0.55 -34.06
N LYS A 155 -23.38 1.08 -33.02
CA LYS A 155 -24.71 0.64 -32.59
C LYS A 155 -25.74 0.84 -33.70
N GLN A 156 -25.77 2.02 -34.32
CA GLN A 156 -26.69 2.32 -35.43
C GLN A 156 -26.46 1.39 -36.63
N GLU A 157 -25.20 1.14 -36.99
CA GLU A 157 -24.85 0.21 -38.06
C GLU A 157 -25.31 -1.23 -37.73
N ARG A 158 -25.15 -1.68 -36.48
CA ARG A 158 -25.64 -3.00 -36.05
C ARG A 158 -27.15 -3.11 -36.02
N GLU A 159 -27.85 -2.07 -35.58
CA GLU A 159 -29.30 -2.03 -35.62
C GLU A 159 -29.82 -2.12 -37.06
N LYS A 160 -29.17 -1.40 -37.99
CA LYS A 160 -29.48 -1.48 -39.41
C LYS A 160 -29.21 -2.87 -39.99
N MET A 161 -28.05 -3.47 -39.69
CA MET A 161 -27.72 -4.82 -40.15
C MET A 161 -28.70 -5.88 -39.59
N GLU A 162 -29.14 -5.75 -38.34
CA GLU A 162 -30.13 -6.67 -37.77
C GLU A 162 -31.51 -6.48 -38.40
N GLN A 163 -31.92 -5.24 -38.72
CA GLN A 163 -33.14 -4.97 -39.49
C GLN A 163 -33.08 -5.62 -40.87
N GLU A 164 -32.00 -5.40 -41.63
CA GLU A 164 -31.80 -6.02 -42.94
C GLU A 164 -31.80 -7.55 -42.85
N ARG A 165 -31.15 -8.11 -41.83
CA ARG A 165 -31.18 -9.56 -41.56
C ARG A 165 -32.60 -10.05 -41.33
N LEU A 166 -33.39 -9.37 -40.51
CA LEU A 166 -34.79 -9.74 -40.24
C LEU A 166 -35.64 -9.69 -41.51
N GLU A 167 -35.47 -8.66 -42.35
CA GLU A 167 -36.15 -8.56 -43.64
C GLU A 167 -35.75 -9.70 -44.59
N LEU A 168 -34.45 -10.02 -44.67
CA LEU A 168 -33.94 -11.13 -45.47
C LEU A 168 -34.43 -12.50 -44.96
N VAL A 169 -34.56 -12.68 -43.65
CA VAL A 169 -35.15 -13.88 -43.06
C VAL A 169 -36.63 -14.00 -43.43
N ASN A 170 -37.39 -12.90 -43.32
CA ASN A 170 -38.81 -12.89 -43.67
C ASN A 170 -39.04 -13.19 -45.16
N THR A 171 -38.25 -12.58 -46.05
CA THR A 171 -38.33 -12.84 -47.49
C THR A 171 -37.93 -14.28 -47.83
N LYS A 172 -36.88 -14.82 -47.18
CA LYS A 172 -36.49 -16.23 -47.32
C LYS A 172 -37.63 -17.17 -46.90
N GLU A 173 -38.28 -16.90 -45.77
CA GLU A 173 -39.42 -17.71 -45.31
C GLU A 173 -40.61 -17.64 -46.27
N ALA A 174 -40.91 -16.46 -46.82
CA ALA A 174 -41.96 -16.29 -47.81
C ALA A 174 -41.67 -17.09 -49.10
N LEU A 175 -40.44 -16.98 -49.63
CA LEU A 175 -40.01 -17.73 -50.81
C LEU A 175 -40.00 -19.24 -50.57
N MET A 176 -39.60 -19.69 -49.38
CA MET A 176 -39.66 -21.11 -49.00
C MET A 176 -41.11 -21.63 -49.02
N LYS A 177 -42.06 -20.88 -48.44
CA LYS A 177 -43.49 -21.22 -48.47
C LYS A 177 -44.04 -21.25 -49.91
N GLU A 178 -43.65 -20.28 -50.73
CA GLU A 178 -44.05 -20.27 -52.14
C GLU A 178 -43.47 -21.46 -52.91
N ASN A 179 -42.19 -21.78 -52.69
CA ASN A 179 -41.54 -22.92 -53.33
C ASN A 179 -42.19 -24.25 -52.92
N THR A 180 -42.52 -24.42 -51.63
CA THR A 180 -43.28 -25.60 -51.16
C THR A 180 -44.65 -25.67 -51.82
N ARG A 181 -45.36 -24.54 -51.91
CA ARG A 181 -46.68 -24.50 -52.57
C ARG A 181 -46.59 -24.89 -54.05
N ARG A 182 -45.63 -24.32 -54.79
CA ARG A 182 -45.41 -24.66 -56.21
C ARG A 182 -44.98 -26.11 -56.39
N LYS A 183 -44.16 -26.67 -55.49
CA LYS A 183 -43.82 -28.10 -55.50
C LYS A 183 -45.05 -28.98 -55.30
N ASP A 184 -45.94 -28.63 -54.38
CA ASP A 184 -47.18 -29.38 -54.16
C ASP A 184 -48.16 -29.23 -55.32
N GLU A 185 -48.23 -28.05 -55.96
CA GLU A 185 -48.98 -27.84 -57.20
C GLU A 185 -48.43 -28.68 -58.36
N LEU A 186 -47.11 -28.73 -58.55
CA LEU A 186 -46.46 -29.56 -59.57
C LEU A 186 -46.74 -31.04 -59.35
N LYS A 187 -46.59 -31.55 -58.12
CA LYS A 187 -46.95 -32.94 -57.79
C LYS A 187 -48.39 -33.27 -58.17
N LYS A 188 -49.34 -32.36 -57.90
CA LYS A 188 -50.75 -32.53 -58.30
C LYS A 188 -50.94 -32.51 -59.82
N MET A 189 -50.15 -31.73 -60.56
CA MET A 189 -50.18 -31.75 -62.02
C MET A 189 -49.59 -33.04 -62.57
N ASP A 190 -48.48 -33.52 -62.01
CA ASP A 190 -47.86 -34.80 -62.36
C ASP A 190 -48.85 -35.95 -62.14
N GLU A 191 -49.51 -36.01 -60.98
CA GLU A 191 -50.58 -36.99 -60.69
C GLU A 191 -51.71 -36.94 -61.72
N LYS A 192 -52.15 -35.74 -62.14
CA LYS A 192 -53.20 -35.60 -63.17
C LYS A 192 -52.73 -36.03 -64.56
N LEU A 193 -51.47 -35.75 -64.90
CA LEU A 193 -50.88 -36.19 -66.17
C LEU A 193 -50.74 -37.71 -66.21
N GLU A 194 -50.32 -38.35 -65.11
CA GLU A 194 -50.31 -39.82 -64.99
C GLU A 194 -51.70 -40.39 -65.24
N VAL A 195 -52.74 -39.85 -64.59
CA VAL A 195 -54.13 -40.28 -64.81
C VAL A 195 -54.57 -40.06 -66.27
N MET A 196 -54.19 -38.96 -66.90
CA MET A 196 -54.51 -38.69 -68.31
C MET A 196 -53.79 -39.66 -69.26
N ILE A 197 -52.50 -39.91 -69.04
CA ILE A 197 -51.72 -40.90 -69.80
C ILE A 197 -52.36 -42.27 -69.65
N ASP A 198 -52.67 -42.69 -68.42
CA ASP A 198 -53.37 -43.96 -68.15
C ASP A 198 -54.74 -44.02 -68.83
N GLY A 199 -55.47 -42.91 -68.89
CA GLY A 199 -56.74 -42.81 -69.61
C GLY A 199 -56.61 -42.85 -71.13
N PHE A 200 -55.46 -42.49 -71.71
CA PHE A 200 -55.18 -42.58 -73.14
C PHE A 200 -54.61 -43.94 -73.58
N LYS A 201 -54.03 -44.74 -72.67
CA LYS A 201 -53.55 -46.10 -72.97
C LYS A 201 -54.58 -46.99 -73.70
N PRO A 202 -55.88 -47.03 -73.32
CA PRO A 202 -56.89 -47.80 -74.03
C PRO A 202 -57.14 -47.31 -75.47
N LEU A 203 -56.99 -46.00 -75.71
CA LEU A 203 -57.14 -45.40 -77.03
C LEU A 203 -55.95 -45.74 -77.93
N GLU A 204 -54.74 -45.74 -77.37
CA GLU A 204 -53.51 -46.21 -78.03
C GLU A 204 -53.60 -47.70 -78.38
N GLU A 205 -54.06 -48.55 -77.46
CA GLU A 205 -54.30 -49.97 -77.70
C GLU A 205 -55.35 -50.22 -78.79
N ALA A 206 -56.37 -49.35 -78.91
CA ALA A 206 -57.36 -49.42 -79.98
C ALA A 206 -56.77 -48.97 -81.34
N LEU A 207 -56.01 -47.87 -81.37
CA LEU A 207 -55.34 -47.37 -82.56
C LEU A 207 -54.24 -48.32 -83.09
N GLN A 208 -53.55 -49.04 -82.21
CA GLN A 208 -52.58 -50.08 -82.58
C GLN A 208 -53.24 -51.37 -83.09
N LYS A 209 -54.51 -51.62 -82.78
CA LYS A 209 -55.29 -52.74 -83.32
C LYS A 209 -55.87 -52.47 -84.71
N ASP A 210 -56.00 -51.19 -85.09
CA ASP A 210 -56.54 -50.73 -86.38
C ASP A 210 -55.43 -50.41 -87.41
N LEU A 211 -54.17 -50.78 -87.11
CA LEU A 211 -52.98 -50.73 -87.97
C LEU A 211 -52.50 -52.15 -88.29
#